data_AF-A0AA49IGX3-F1
#
_entry.id   AF-A0AA49IGX3-F1
#
_cell.length_a   1.000
_cell.length_b   1.000
_cell.length_c   1.000
_cell.angle_alpha   90.00
_cell.angle_beta   90.00
_cell.angle_gamma   90.00
#
_symmetry.space_group_name_H-M   'P 1'
#
loop_
_entity.id
_entity.type
_entity.pdbx_description
1 polymer ?
#
loop_
_entity_poly.entity_id
_entity_poly.type
_entity_poly.pdbx_seq_one_letter_code
_entity_poly.pdbx_strand_id
1 'polypeptide(L)'
;MFKKENKEKILKRIDELLKSKSELKSSEEEILLDYRERIDKSKNLEFELVHFRNALLPLVISSQLSQEVLSFYKELRAERKVAWGEGSSLLTGISQFPQKRK
;
A
#
# COMPACT_ATOMS: atom_id res chain seq x y z
N MET A 1 15.33 -11.84 5.00
CA MET A 1 15.31 -12.13 3.54
C MET A 1 14.00 -11.65 2.90
N PHE A 2 12.83 -12.08 3.40
CA PHE A 2 11.49 -11.69 2.89
C PHE A 2 11.21 -10.18 2.69
N LYS A 3 11.64 -9.29 3.60
CA LYS A 3 11.34 -7.85 3.50
C LYS A 3 12.07 -7.14 2.34
N LYS A 4 13.28 -7.59 1.99
CA LYS A 4 14.09 -6.97 0.93
C LYS A 4 13.54 -7.34 -0.46
N GLU A 5 13.18 -8.59 -0.65
CA GLU A 5 12.56 -9.07 -1.90
C GLU A 5 11.22 -8.39 -2.18
N ASN A 6 10.39 -8.16 -1.15
CA ASN A 6 9.13 -7.43 -1.33
C ASN A 6 9.34 -5.96 -1.68
N LYS A 7 10.34 -5.30 -1.07
CA LYS A 7 10.70 -3.92 -1.42
C LYS A 7 11.07 -3.80 -2.90
N GLU A 8 11.96 -4.67 -3.39
CA GLU A 8 12.42 -4.67 -4.78
C GLU A 8 11.28 -4.95 -5.76
N LYS A 9 10.38 -5.90 -5.43
CA LYS A 9 9.19 -6.17 -6.24
C LYS A 9 8.26 -4.96 -6.36
N ILE A 10 8.00 -4.28 -5.25
CA ILE A 10 7.13 -3.09 -5.23
C ILE A 10 7.76 -1.95 -6.03
N LEU A 11 9.05 -1.68 -5.83
CA LEU A 11 9.77 -0.64 -6.58
C LEU A 11 9.77 -0.94 -8.09
N LYS A 12 10.02 -2.19 -8.48
CA LYS A 12 9.95 -2.61 -9.88
C LYS A 12 8.56 -2.40 -10.45
N ARG A 13 7.51 -2.72 -9.68
CA ARG A 13 6.12 -2.55 -10.12
C ARG A 13 5.76 -1.08 -10.33
N ILE A 14 6.23 -0.20 -9.44
CA ILE A 14 6.08 1.26 -9.61
C ILE A 14 6.81 1.73 -10.87
N ASP A 15 8.04 1.26 -11.10
CA ASP A 15 8.81 1.60 -12.31
C ASP A 15 8.12 1.14 -13.60
N GLU A 16 7.48 -0.03 -13.60
CA GLU A 16 6.69 -0.51 -14.74
C GLU A 16 5.47 0.37 -15.01
N LEU A 17 4.76 0.81 -13.97
CA LEU A 17 3.63 1.72 -14.09
C LEU A 17 4.07 3.08 -14.64
N LEU A 18 5.15 3.65 -14.11
CA LEU A 18 5.69 4.94 -14.57
C LEU A 18 6.21 4.90 -16.02
N LYS A 19 6.69 3.74 -16.48
CA LYS A 19 7.15 3.53 -17.87
C LYS A 19 6.02 3.11 -18.82
N SER A 20 4.84 2.81 -18.29
CA SER A 20 3.73 2.35 -19.10
C SER A 20 3.29 3.44 -20.08
N LYS A 21 2.87 3.03 -21.28
CA LYS A 21 2.31 3.98 -22.27
C LYS A 21 0.86 4.36 -21.97
N SER A 22 0.25 3.75 -20.94
CA SER A 22 -1.04 4.18 -20.44
C SER A 22 -0.91 5.59 -19.87
N GLU A 23 -1.81 6.48 -20.26
CA GLU A 23 -1.86 7.85 -19.74
C GLU A 23 -2.19 7.80 -18.24
N LEU A 24 -1.15 7.73 -17.41
CA LEU A 24 -1.29 8.03 -15.99
C LEU A 24 -1.80 9.45 -15.84
N LYS A 25 -2.75 9.63 -14.95
CA LYS A 25 -3.17 10.98 -14.57
C LYS A 25 -2.04 11.62 -13.77
N SER A 26 -1.88 12.94 -13.88
CA SER A 26 -0.81 13.67 -13.20
C SER A 26 -0.77 13.41 -11.69
N SER A 27 -1.93 13.24 -11.06
CA SER A 27 -2.02 12.90 -9.63
C SER A 27 -1.55 11.48 -9.31
N GLU A 28 -1.73 10.51 -10.21
CA GLU A 28 -1.22 9.16 -10.04
C GLU A 28 0.30 9.15 -10.16
N GLU A 29 0.82 9.80 -11.20
CA GLU A 29 2.25 9.90 -11.46
C GLU A 29 2.99 10.56 -10.28
N GLU A 30 2.45 11.67 -9.75
CA GLU A 30 3.01 12.36 -8.59
C GLU A 30 3.10 11.44 -7.36
N ILE A 31 2.00 10.73 -7.05
CA ILE A 31 1.97 9.80 -5.92
C ILE A 31 2.95 8.64 -6.15
N LEU A 32 2.99 8.06 -7.36
CA LEU A 32 3.89 6.96 -7.69
C LEU A 32 5.36 7.37 -7.54
N LEU A 33 5.74 8.56 -8.00
CA LEU A 33 7.10 9.08 -7.89
C LEU A 33 7.49 9.35 -6.43
N ASP A 34 6.62 10.01 -5.64
CA ASP A 34 6.87 10.27 -4.21
C ASP A 34 7.11 8.95 -3.45
N TYR A 35 6.21 7.98 -3.62
CA TYR A 35 6.32 6.72 -2.88
C TYR A 35 7.42 5.81 -3.39
N ARG A 36 7.82 5.91 -4.67
CA ARG A 36 9.03 5.25 -5.17
C ARG A 36 10.25 5.69 -4.38
N GLU A 37 10.45 7.00 -4.25
CA GLU A 37 11.60 7.56 -3.53
C GLU A 37 11.54 7.23 -2.04
N ARG A 38 10.37 7.40 -1.41
CA ARG A 38 10.19 7.10 0.01
C ARG A 38 10.44 5.63 0.33
N ILE A 39 9.90 4.71 -0.46
CA ILE A 39 10.12 3.26 -0.28
C ILE A 39 11.60 2.92 -0.46
N ASP A 40 12.26 3.50 -1.46
CA ASP A 40 13.69 3.27 -1.72
C ASP A 40 14.59 3.73 -0.56
N LYS A 41 14.28 4.87 0.04
CA LYS A 41 15.06 5.41 1.17
C LYS A 41 14.66 4.85 2.54
N SER A 42 13.44 4.34 2.69
CA SER A 42 12.91 3.94 3.99
C SER A 42 13.49 2.63 4.51
N LYS A 43 13.72 2.61 5.83
CA LYS A 43 14.03 1.41 6.61
C LYS A 43 12.76 0.69 7.09
N ASN A 44 11.60 1.35 7.04
CA ASN A 44 10.31 0.81 7.48
C ASN A 44 9.33 0.72 6.31
N LEU A 45 9.49 -0.34 5.50
CA LEU A 45 8.64 -0.59 4.34
C LEU A 45 7.14 -0.64 4.70
N GLU A 46 6.77 -1.34 5.79
CA GLU A 46 5.37 -1.53 6.17
C GLU A 46 4.65 -0.20 6.41
N PHE A 47 5.34 0.75 7.06
CA PHE A 47 4.84 2.10 7.29
C PHE A 47 4.63 2.85 5.97
N GLU A 48 5.62 2.84 5.07
CA GLU A 48 5.47 3.49 3.76
C GLU A 48 4.32 2.89 2.95
N LEU A 49 4.12 1.56 2.98
CA LEU A 49 3.01 0.91 2.28
C LEU A 49 1.64 1.25 2.87
N VAL A 50 1.53 1.50 4.18
CA VAL A 50 0.30 2.05 4.79
C VAL A 50 0.04 3.44 4.24
N HIS A 51 1.04 4.31 4.28
CA HIS A 51 0.93 5.68 3.79
C HIS A 51 0.59 5.73 2.29
N PHE A 52 1.23 4.88 1.48
CA PHE A 52 1.01 4.81 0.04
C PHE A 52 -0.43 4.45 -0.30
N ARG A 53 -0.97 3.41 0.34
CA ARG A 53 -2.38 3.04 0.18
C ARG A 53 -3.32 4.15 0.59
N ASN A 54 -3.01 4.89 1.65
CA ASN A 54 -3.82 6.00 2.12
C ASN A 54 -3.78 7.19 1.14
N ALA A 55 -2.65 7.44 0.47
CA ALA A 55 -2.54 8.47 -0.56
C ALA A 55 -3.37 8.11 -1.81
N LEU A 56 -3.41 6.83 -2.20
CA LEU A 56 -4.22 6.37 -3.33
C LEU A 56 -5.72 6.25 -3.00
N LEU A 57 -6.09 6.07 -1.73
CA LEU A 57 -7.47 5.78 -1.31
C LEU A 57 -8.50 6.81 -1.79
N PRO A 58 -8.28 8.14 -1.72
CA PRO A 58 -9.22 9.12 -2.24
C PRO A 58 -9.53 8.91 -3.73
N LEU A 59 -8.51 8.60 -4.53
CA LEU A 59 -8.65 8.34 -5.97
C LEU A 59 -9.37 7.02 -6.26
N VAL A 60 -9.24 6.02 -5.38
CA VAL A 60 -10.02 4.77 -5.45
C VAL A 60 -11.49 5.08 -5.20
N ILE A 61 -11.81 5.82 -4.14
CA ILE A 61 -13.20 6.12 -3.74
C ILE A 61 -13.90 6.97 -4.80
N SER A 62 -13.20 7.94 -5.39
CA SER A 62 -13.72 8.77 -6.49
C SER A 62 -13.72 8.07 -7.85
N SER A 63 -13.26 6.81 -7.94
CA SER A 63 -13.11 6.06 -9.20
C SER A 63 -12.26 6.80 -10.24
N GLN A 64 -11.24 7.53 -9.77
CA GLN A 64 -10.35 8.33 -10.60
C GLN A 64 -9.03 7.62 -10.93
N LEU A 65 -8.74 6.44 -10.37
CA LEU A 65 -7.56 5.67 -10.78
C LEU A 65 -7.73 5.05 -12.17
N SER A 66 -6.64 5.00 -12.92
CA SER A 66 -6.43 4.09 -14.04
C SER A 66 -6.57 2.63 -13.59
N GLN A 67 -6.87 1.74 -14.54
CA GLN A 67 -7.07 0.32 -14.21
C GLN A 67 -5.79 -0.33 -13.71
N GLU A 68 -4.65 0.06 -14.27
CA GLU A 68 -3.33 -0.44 -13.93
C GLU A 68 -2.96 -0.05 -12.49
N VAL A 69 -3.16 1.22 -12.11
CA VAL A 69 -2.89 1.69 -10.75
C VAL A 69 -3.90 1.12 -9.75
N LEU A 70 -5.15 0.94 -10.15
CA LEU A 70 -6.15 0.27 -9.31
C LEU A 70 -5.80 -1.20 -9.07
N SER A 71 -5.29 -1.92 -10.08
CA SER A 71 -4.80 -3.29 -9.92
C SER A 71 -3.64 -3.34 -8.93
N PHE A 72 -2.67 -2.45 -9.10
CA PHE A 72 -1.53 -2.35 -8.19
C PHE A 72 -1.95 -2.00 -6.75
N TYR A 73 -2.90 -1.07 -6.57
CA TYR A 73 -3.46 -0.78 -5.25
C TYR A 73 -4.08 -2.03 -4.58
N LYS A 74 -4.76 -2.88 -5.35
CA LYS A 74 -5.32 -4.15 -4.84
C LYS A 74 -4.22 -5.13 -4.45
N GLU A 75 -3.13 -5.23 -5.22
CA GLU A 75 -1.94 -6.02 -4.88
C GLU A 75 -1.36 -5.57 -3.53
N LEU A 76 -1.13 -4.25 -3.34
CA LEU A 76 -0.66 -3.67 -2.08
C LEU A 76 -1.58 -3.97 -0.88
N ARG A 77 -2.89 -4.14 -1.12
CA ARG A 77 -3.86 -4.49 -0.07
C ARG A 77 -3.89 -5.99 0.21
N ALA A 78 -3.69 -6.83 -0.80
CA ALA A 78 -3.65 -8.28 -0.65
C ALA A 78 -2.43 -8.74 0.16
N GLU A 79 -1.27 -8.10 -0.02
CA GLU A 79 -0.06 -8.37 0.79
C GLU A 79 -0.31 -8.21 2.29
N ARG A 80 -1.24 -7.32 2.69
CA ARG A 80 -1.64 -7.14 4.10
C ARG A 80 -2.34 -8.38 4.67
N LYS A 81 -3.12 -9.11 3.86
CA LYS A 81 -3.91 -10.26 4.33
C LYS A 81 -3.04 -11.47 4.70
N VAL A 82 -1.85 -11.59 4.11
CA VAL A 82 -0.94 -12.72 4.38
C VAL A 82 -0.19 -12.52 5.71
N ALA A 83 0.00 -11.28 6.17
CA ALA A 83 0.69 -10.96 7.43
C ALA A 83 -0.22 -10.91 8.67
N TRP A 84 -1.55 -11.01 8.50
CA TRP A 84 -2.56 -10.78 9.55
C TRP A 84 -3.36 -12.05 9.91
N GLY A 85 -2.72 -13.21 9.82
CA GLY A 85 -3.29 -14.49 10.28
C GLY A 85 -3.49 -14.61 11.79
N GLU A 86 -3.07 -13.63 12.58
CA GLU A 86 -3.34 -13.57 14.02
C GLU A 86 -3.75 -12.15 14.41
N GLY A 87 -4.91 -12.04 15.05
CA GLY A 87 -5.71 -10.83 15.12
C GLY A 87 -5.03 -9.64 15.79
N SER A 88 -4.93 -8.53 15.07
CA SER A 88 -4.83 -7.22 15.69
C SER A 88 -6.16 -6.49 15.54
N SER A 89 -7.13 -6.92 16.36
CA SER A 89 -8.42 -6.27 16.60
C SER A 89 -8.28 -4.85 17.19
N LEU A 90 -7.14 -4.15 17.01
CA LEU A 90 -6.74 -3.00 17.82
C LEU A 90 -6.32 -1.74 17.04
N LEU A 91 -6.19 -1.75 15.70
CA LEU A 91 -5.74 -0.55 14.97
C LEU A 91 -6.87 0.37 14.44
N THR A 92 -8.14 0.08 14.77
CA THR A 92 -9.23 1.08 14.77
C THR A 92 -9.54 1.62 16.17
N GLY A 93 -8.61 1.47 17.12
CA GLY A 93 -8.75 1.98 18.48
C GLY A 93 -9.19 0.90 19.46
N ILE A 94 -8.47 0.84 20.57
CA ILE A 94 -8.86 0.28 21.86
C ILE A 94 -10.35 -0.08 22.01
N SER A 95 -10.62 -1.38 22.14
CA SER A 95 -11.56 -1.83 23.16
C SER A 95 -11.11 -3.19 23.64
N GLN A 96 -10.60 -3.19 24.88
CA GLN A 96 -10.35 -4.40 25.63
C GLN A 96 -11.62 -5.26 25.58
N PHE A 97 -11.51 -6.50 25.11
CA PHE A 97 -12.56 -7.48 25.37
C PHE A 97 -12.69 -7.64 26.89
N PRO A 98 -13.86 -7.39 27.49
CA PRO A 98 -14.01 -7.60 28.92
C PRO A 98 -13.83 -9.09 29.21
N GLN A 99 -12.85 -9.42 30.05
CA GLN A 99 -12.73 -10.77 30.59
C GLN A 99 -14.02 -11.08 31.35
N LYS A 100 -14.70 -12.16 30.96
CA LYS A 100 -15.81 -12.73 31.75
C LYS A 100 -15.26 -13.06 33.13
N ARG A 101 -15.71 -12.32 34.14
CA ARG A 101 -15.54 -12.75 35.54
C ARG A 101 -16.42 -14.00 35.73
N LYS A 102 -15.81 -15.07 36.25
CA LYS A 102 -16.52 -16.24 36.76
C LYS A 102 -17.32 -15.87 38.00
#